data_AF-A0A9E1J222-F1
#
_entry.id   AF-A0A9E1J222-F1
#
_cell.length_a   1.000
_cell.length_b   1.000
_cell.length_c   1.000
_cell.angle_alpha   90.00
_cell.angle_beta   90.00
_cell.angle_gamma   90.00
#
_symmetry.space_group_name_H-M   'P 1'
#
loop_
_entity.id
_entity.type
_entity.pdbx_description
1 polymer ?
#
loop_
_entity_poly.entity_id
_entity_poly.type
_entity_poly.pdbx_seq_one_letter_code
_entity_poly.pdbx_strand_id
1 'polypeptide(L)' 'MIETYLHTRVLAAPRQWRGVADGIIRDGLPGGQVYGVWRSQIGRPRDELTVLTLWPDAAGAEAEEALDAMPNIVACESD' A
#
# COMPACT_ATOMS: atom_id res chain seq x y z
N MET A 1 -18.09 -10.82 -13.02
CA MET A 1 -17.06 -9.84 -12.65
C MET A 1 -16.58 -10.21 -11.27
N ILE A 2 -15.29 -10.50 -11.10
CA ILE A 2 -14.71 -10.87 -9.82
C ILE A 2 -13.91 -9.67 -9.31
N GLU A 3 -14.22 -9.26 -8.10
CA GLU A 3 -13.52 -8.21 -7.37
C GLU A 3 -12.45 -8.85 -6.48
N THR A 4 -11.19 -8.47 -6.68
CA THR A 4 -10.07 -9.00 -5.90
C THR A 4 -9.61 -7.94 -4.91
N TYR A 5 -9.64 -8.29 -3.62
CA TYR A 5 -9.10 -7.46 -2.56
C TYR A 5 -7.68 -7.90 -2.24
N LEU A 6 -6.72 -7.00 -2.37
CA LEU A 6 -5.32 -7.26 -2.03
C LEU A 6 -4.95 -6.53 -0.74
N HIS A 7 -4.28 -7.28 0.14
CA HIS A 7 -3.76 -6.77 1.40
C HIS A 7 -2.24 -6.61 1.30
N THR A 8 -1.79 -5.36 1.34
CA THR A 8 -0.38 -4.99 1.19
C THR A 8 0.14 -4.34 2.45
N ARG A 9 1.39 -4.63 2.79
CA ARG A 9 2.10 -4.00 3.91
C ARG A 9 3.12 -3.03 3.35
N VAL A 10 3.04 -1.78 3.80
CA VAL A 10 3.99 -0.72 3.45
C VAL A 10 4.75 -0.35 4.71
N LEU A 11 6.08 -0.48 4.68
CA LEU A 11 6.93 0.05 5.73
C LEU A 11 7.33 1.47 5.35
N ALA A 12 6.92 2.44 6.16
CA ALA A 12 7.33 3.82 6.03
C ALA A 12 8.63 4.08 6.81
N ALA A 13 9.34 5.14 6.43
CA ALA A 13 10.44 5.65 7.24
C ALA A 13 9.93 6.10 8.64
N PRO A 14 10.77 6.05 9.69
CA PRO A 14 10.38 6.44 11.04
C PRO A 14 9.70 7.82 11.11
N ARG A 15 8.50 7.86 11.71
CA ARG A 15 7.64 9.05 11.85
C ARG A 15 7.06 9.60 10.53
N GLN A 16 7.27 8.93 9.39
CA GLN A 16 6.75 9.36 8.08
C GLN A 16 5.43 8.68 7.70
N TRP A 17 4.96 7.71 8.49
CA TRP A 17 3.77 6.90 8.20
C TRP A 17 2.54 7.73 7.78
N ARG A 18 2.32 8.90 8.38
CA ARG A 18 1.14 9.72 8.08
C ARG A 18 1.23 10.33 6.67
N GLY A 19 2.39 10.89 6.32
CA GLY A 19 2.60 11.45 4.99
C GLY A 19 2.51 10.38 3.89
N VAL A 20 3.03 9.18 4.18
CA VAL A 20 2.89 8.00 3.31
C VAL A 20 1.41 7.62 3.14
N ALA A 21 0.65 7.50 4.22
CA ALA A 21 -0.78 7.17 4.16
C ALA A 21 -1.59 8.23 3.39
N ASP A 22 -1.36 9.52 3.68
CA ASP A 22 -2.04 10.63 3.02
C ASP A 22 -1.71 10.67 1.52
N GLY A 23 -0.46 10.37 1.14
CA GLY A 23 -0.03 10.24 -0.25
C GLY A 23 -0.76 9.10 -0.98
N ILE A 24 -0.79 7.90 -0.39
CA ILE A 24 -1.48 6.74 -0.97
C ILE A 24 -2.97 7.02 -1.21
N ILE A 25 -3.64 7.66 -0.25
CA ILE A 25 -5.07 7.99 -0.37
C ILE A 25 -5.30 9.05 -1.45
N ARG A 26 -4.43 10.07 -1.51
CA ARG A 26 -4.55 11.18 -2.47
C ARG A 26 -4.27 10.73 -3.90
N ASP A 27 -3.20 9.98 -4.08
CA ASP A 27 -2.65 9.66 -5.39
C ASP A 27 -3.31 8.40 -6.00
N GLY A 28 -3.87 7.53 -5.16
CA GLY A 28 -4.56 6.32 -5.59
C GLY A 28 -3.62 5.27 -6.19
N LEU A 29 -4.18 4.33 -6.95
CA LEU A 29 -3.42 3.30 -7.67
C LEU A 29 -3.92 3.19 -9.11
N PRO A 30 -3.04 3.19 -10.12
CA PRO A 30 -3.44 2.93 -11.50
C PRO A 30 -4.09 1.55 -11.63
N GLY A 31 -5.23 1.44 -12.29
CA GLY A 31 -5.93 0.16 -12.52
C GLY A 31 -6.64 -0.44 -11.29
N GLY A 32 -6.46 0.14 -10.11
CA GLY A 32 -7.07 -0.32 -8.86
C GLY A 32 -7.71 0.82 -8.06
N GLN A 33 -8.31 0.46 -6.93
CA GLN A 33 -8.88 1.42 -5.99
C GLN A 33 -8.33 1.18 -4.59
N VAL A 34 -7.94 2.25 -3.89
CA VAL A 34 -7.60 2.16 -2.47
C VAL A 34 -8.89 2.07 -1.65
N TYR A 35 -9.11 0.92 -1.03
CA TYR A 35 -10.24 0.72 -0.12
C TYR A 35 -9.98 1.39 1.24
N GLY A 36 -8.74 1.32 1.71
CA GLY A 36 -8.33 2.07 2.89
C GLY A 36 -6.89 1.81 3.31
N VAL A 37 -6.43 2.66 4.23
CA VAL A 37 -5.10 2.58 4.84
C VAL A 37 -5.26 2.58 6.36
N TRP A 38 -4.65 1.60 7.03
CA TRP A 38 -4.67 1.46 8.48
C TRP A 38 -3.25 1.42 9.02
N ARG A 39 -3.10 1.90 10.24
CA ARG A 39 -1.88 1.78 11.01
C ARG A 39 -2.16 0.92 12.23
N SER A 40 -1.27 0.00 12.55
CA SER A 40 -1.40 -0.75 13.79
C SER A 40 -1.20 0.17 14.99
N GLN A 41 -2.13 0.09 15.95
CA GLN A 41 -2.05 0.84 17.21
C GLN A 41 -1.41 0.03 18.35
N ILE A 42 -1.32 -1.30 18.22
CA ILE A 42 -0.83 -2.22 19.26
C ILE A 42 -0.01 -3.34 18.60
N GLY A 43 1.20 -3.60 19.11
CA GLY A 43 1.97 -4.82 18.80
C GLY A 43 2.76 -4.84 17.48
N ARG A 44 2.67 -3.82 16.62
CA ARG A 44 3.51 -3.68 15.40
C ARG A 44 4.30 -2.37 15.39
N PRO A 45 5.39 -2.29 14.61
CA PRO A 45 6.12 -1.04 14.42
C PRO A 45 5.17 0.09 14.02
N ARG A 46 5.35 1.24 14.66
CA ARG A 46 4.55 2.44 14.44
C ARG A 46 4.67 3.00 13.03
N ASP A 47 5.57 2.48 12.22
CA ASP A 47 5.83 2.93 10.86
C ASP A 47 5.36 1.91 9.81
N GLU A 48 4.58 0.90 10.21
CA GLU A 48 3.93 -0.04 9.30
C GLU A 48 2.48 0.39 9.00
N LEU A 49 2.14 0.39 7.71
CA LEU A 49 0.80 0.59 7.19
C LEU A 49 0.27 -0.70 6.55
N THR A 50 -0.99 -0.98 6.80
CA THR A 50 -1.79 -1.95 6.06
C THR A 50 -2.62 -1.21 5.04
N VAL A 51 -2.51 -1.58 3.77
CA VAL A 51 -3.31 -1.02 2.69
C VAL A 51 -4.18 -2.12 2.10
N LEU A 52 -5.48 -1.87 1.98
CA LEU A 52 -6.39 -2.72 1.21
C LEU A 52 -6.71 -2.05 -0.11
N THR A 53 -6.62 -2.80 -1.19
CA THR A 53 -6.88 -2.33 -2.55
C THR A 53 -7.84 -3.27 -3.26
N LEU A 54 -8.65 -2.72 -4.15
CA LEU A 54 -9.65 -3.44 -4.94
C LEU A 54 -9.27 -3.40 -6.41
N TRP A 55 -9.32 -4.56 -7.06
CA TRP A 55 -8.94 -4.74 -8.46
C TRP A 55 -10.02 -5.51 -9.23
N PRO A 56 -10.43 -5.01 -10.42
CA PRO A 56 -11.28 -5.76 -11.33
C PRO A 56 -10.49 -6.87 -12.05
N ASP A 57 -11.12 -8.02 -12.28
CA ASP A 57 -10.66 -9.10 -13.18
C ASP A 57 -9.21 -9.58 -12.98
N ALA A 58 -8.89 -10.05 -11.75
CA ALA A 58 -7.66 -10.77 -11.42
C ALA A 58 -6.37 -10.09 -11.93
N ALA A 59 -6.22 -8.81 -11.60
CA ALA A 59 -5.11 -7.93 -11.97
C ALA A 59 -3.74 -8.35 -11.38
N GLY A 60 -3.28 -9.58 -11.61
CA GLY A 60 -2.06 -10.12 -10.99
C GLY A 60 -0.84 -9.22 -11.20
N ALA A 61 -0.39 -9.07 -12.44
CA ALA A 61 0.83 -8.30 -12.73
C ALA A 61 0.65 -6.79 -12.54
N GLU A 62 -0.48 -6.22 -12.99
CA GLU A 62 -0.73 -4.78 -12.88
C GLU A 62 -0.89 -4.34 -11.42
N ALA A 63 -1.53 -5.17 -10.58
CA ALA A 63 -1.64 -4.87 -9.16
C ALA A 63 -0.30 -5.01 -8.45
N GLU A 64 0.49 -6.04 -8.75
CA GLU A 64 1.83 -6.20 -8.18
C GLU A 64 2.71 -4.98 -8.51
N GLU A 65 2.77 -4.56 -9.78
CA GLU A 65 3.56 -3.40 -10.20
C GLU A 65 3.10 -2.09 -9.51
N ALA A 66 1.79 -1.86 -9.45
CA ALA A 66 1.24 -0.68 -8.78
C ALA A 66 1.48 -0.67 -7.27
N LEU A 67 1.45 -1.85 -6.63
CA LEU A 67 1.71 -2.01 -5.20
C LEU A 67 3.21 -1.89 -4.88
N ASP A 68 4.09 -2.34 -5.76
CA ASP A 68 5.55 -2.19 -5.61
C ASP A 68 6.01 -0.73 -5.79
N ALA A 69 5.29 0.05 -6.59
CA ALA A 69 5.52 1.49 -6.73
C ALA A 69 5.15 2.30 -5.47
N MET A 70 4.52 1.68 -4.47
CA MET A 70 4.18 2.37 -3.22
C MET A 70 5.44 2.72 -2.43
N PRO A 71 5.45 3.86 -1.70
CA PRO A 71 6.59 4.30 -0.91
C PRO A 71 6.87 3.37 0.29
N ASN A 72 7.60 2.29 0.03
CA ASN A 72 7.99 1.25 0.99
C ASN A 72 9.51 1.25 1.17
N ILE A 73 10.00 1.54 2.38
CA ILE A 73 11.44 1.64 2.66
C ILE A 73 12.18 0.31 2.54
N VAL A 74 11.47 -0.82 2.56
CA VAL A 74 12.08 -2.15 2.33
C VAL A 74 12.37 -2.37 0.85
N ALA A 75 11.60 -1.74 -0.03
CA ALA A 75 11.84 -1.76 -1.47
C ALA A 75 12.97 -0.81 -1.90
N CYS A 76 13.48 0.03 -0.98
CA CYS A 76 14.74 0.76 -1.19
C CYS A 76 15.93 -0.21 -1.07
N GLU A 77 16.13 -1.07 -2.07
CA GLU A 77 17.43 -1.70 -2.28
C GLU A 77 18.44 -0.65 -2.73
N SER A 78 19.67 -0.81 -2.26
CA SER A 78 20.78 0.13 -2.37
C SER A 78 21.15 0.44 -3.81
N ASP A 79 21.24 1.73 -4.16
CA ASP A 79 22.06 2.22 -5.28
C ASP A 79 23.55 1.94 -5.05
#